data_AF-A0A2V7RSW8-F1
#
_entry.id   AF-A0A2V7RSW8-F1
#
_cell.length_a   1.000
_cell.length_b   1.000
_cell.length_c   1.000
_cell.angle_alpha   90.00
_cell.angle_beta   90.00
_cell.angle_gamma   90.00
#
_symmetry.space_group_name_H-M   'P 1'
#
loop_
_entity.id
_entity.type
_entity.pdbx_description
1 polymer ?
#
loop_
_entity_poly.entity_id
_entity_poly.type
_entity_poly.pdbx_seq_one_letter_code
_entity_poly.pdbx_strand_id
1 'polypeptide(L)'
;MLSQAVLAGASGQVRNMATTAGNLLQRTRCFYFRDTATPCNKREPGSGCSALDGYNRIHAVLGTSAHCIATHPSDMAVALVALDARVRVVGPAGERVVSLGALHRLPGDRPDRETTLEPGELIIAVDVPPLAFASRSLYLKVRDRASFAFALASAAVAVDVRDGTVRDARIALGGVGTKPWRAAGAEEALRGRRAGRDAYRAAADAALAGAVPRAHNAFKIELAKRTLVRALLRLESR
;
A
#
# COMPACT_ATOMS: atom_id res chain seq x y z
N MET A 1 12.31 -7.46 -1.56
CA MET A 1 10.96 -7.13 -1.03
C MET A 1 9.80 -7.75 -1.80
N LEU A 2 9.79 -7.77 -3.14
CA LEU A 2 8.62 -8.25 -3.92
C LEU A 2 8.22 -9.71 -3.60
N SER A 3 9.19 -10.64 -3.67
CA SER A 3 8.96 -12.04 -3.28
C SER A 3 8.45 -12.18 -1.83
N GLN A 4 9.03 -11.42 -0.89
CA GLN A 4 8.59 -11.41 0.51
C GLN A 4 7.14 -10.93 0.66
N ALA A 5 6.72 -9.91 -0.11
CA ALA A 5 5.35 -9.42 -0.10
C ALA A 5 4.36 -10.46 -0.62
N VAL A 6 4.72 -11.18 -1.70
CA VAL A 6 3.92 -12.28 -2.23
C VAL A 6 3.78 -13.40 -1.20
N LEU A 7 4.88 -13.85 -0.60
CA LEU A 7 4.89 -14.94 0.38
C LEU A 7 4.17 -14.58 1.70
N ALA A 8 4.13 -13.30 2.08
CA ALA A 8 3.42 -12.82 3.25
C ALA A 8 1.88 -12.76 3.05
N GLY A 9 1.41 -12.82 1.80
CA GLY A 9 0.01 -12.75 1.42
C GLY A 9 -0.66 -14.13 1.29
N ALA A 10 -1.93 -14.21 1.70
CA ALA A 10 -2.82 -15.36 1.49
C ALA A 10 -2.25 -16.73 1.96
N SER A 11 -2.73 -17.83 1.37
CA SER A 11 -2.25 -19.20 1.55
C SER A 11 -1.47 -19.67 0.31
N GLY A 12 -0.82 -20.84 0.39
CA GLY A 12 -0.14 -21.42 -0.77
C GLY A 12 -1.08 -21.66 -1.95
N GLN A 13 -2.25 -22.22 -1.68
CA GLN A 13 -3.26 -22.53 -2.69
C GLN A 13 -3.76 -21.27 -3.41
N VAL A 14 -4.04 -20.20 -2.65
CA VAL A 14 -4.45 -18.93 -3.26
C VAL A 14 -3.32 -18.35 -4.11
N ARG A 15 -2.06 -18.43 -3.66
CA ARG A 15 -0.92 -17.93 -4.43
C ARG A 15 -0.67 -18.72 -5.72
N ASN A 16 -0.98 -20.02 -5.74
CA ASN A 16 -0.87 -20.83 -6.95
C ASN A 16 -1.90 -20.42 -8.02
N MET A 17 -3.05 -19.87 -7.61
CA MET A 17 -4.12 -19.46 -8.52
C MET A 17 -4.08 -17.96 -8.87
N ALA A 18 -3.58 -17.13 -7.95
CA ALA A 18 -3.58 -15.68 -8.11
C ALA A 18 -2.61 -15.23 -9.21
N THR A 19 -3.09 -14.37 -10.11
CA THR A 19 -2.27 -13.75 -11.16
C THR A 19 -1.83 -12.34 -10.77
N THR A 20 -0.80 -11.81 -11.43
CA THR A 20 -0.29 -10.46 -11.18
C THR A 20 -1.37 -9.39 -11.35
N ALA A 21 -2.07 -9.39 -12.50
CA ALA A 21 -3.14 -8.43 -12.78
C ALA A 21 -4.31 -8.58 -11.78
N GLY A 22 -4.77 -9.81 -11.54
CA GLY A 22 -5.86 -10.06 -10.57
C GLY A 22 -5.51 -9.63 -9.15
N ASN A 23 -4.25 -9.78 -8.74
CA ASN A 23 -3.79 -9.30 -7.44
C ASN A 23 -3.78 -7.77 -7.34
N LEU A 24 -3.38 -7.06 -8.41
CA LEU A 24 -3.44 -5.59 -8.46
C LEU A 24 -4.87 -5.05 -8.47
N LEU A 25 -5.82 -5.79 -9.03
CA LEU A 25 -7.24 -5.41 -9.14
C LEU A 25 -8.11 -5.99 -8.01
N GLN A 26 -7.50 -6.56 -6.97
CA GLN A 26 -8.26 -7.13 -5.86
C GLN A 26 -9.00 -6.03 -5.09
N ARG A 27 -10.27 -6.29 -4.75
CA ARG A 27 -11.12 -5.33 -4.06
C ARG A 27 -10.91 -5.36 -2.55
N THR A 28 -11.34 -4.28 -1.90
CA THR A 28 -11.25 -4.09 -0.44
C THR A 28 -11.89 -5.22 0.39
N ARG A 29 -11.43 -5.35 1.64
CA ARG A 29 -11.97 -6.29 2.63
C ARG A 29 -12.90 -5.63 3.66
N CYS A 30 -13.29 -4.38 3.43
CA CYS A 30 -14.31 -3.67 4.21
C CYS A 30 -15.55 -4.56 4.41
N PHE A 31 -15.96 -4.75 5.67
CA PHE A 31 -17.08 -5.63 6.01
C PHE A 31 -18.37 -5.16 5.33
N TYR A 32 -18.65 -3.86 5.39
CA TYR A 32 -19.82 -3.22 4.79
C TYR A 32 -19.83 -3.25 3.25
N PHE A 33 -18.66 -3.20 2.62
CA PHE A 33 -18.60 -3.37 1.17
C PHE A 33 -18.99 -4.79 0.75
N ARG A 34 -18.60 -5.79 1.54
CA ARG A 34 -18.86 -7.21 1.26
C ARG A 34 -20.25 -7.68 1.68
N ASP A 35 -20.88 -6.97 2.63
CA ASP A 35 -22.27 -7.18 3.01
C ASP A 35 -23.19 -6.27 2.19
N THR A 36 -23.98 -6.88 1.31
CA THR A 36 -24.88 -6.16 0.39
C THR A 36 -26.04 -5.47 1.09
N ALA A 37 -26.35 -5.82 2.35
CA ALA A 37 -27.42 -5.20 3.12
C ALA A 37 -27.05 -3.82 3.69
N THR A 38 -25.77 -3.43 3.66
CA THR A 38 -25.30 -2.20 4.33
C THR A 38 -24.97 -1.07 3.34
N PRO A 39 -25.29 0.20 3.64
CA PRO A 39 -24.94 1.33 2.76
C PRO A 39 -23.45 1.44 2.41
N CYS A 40 -23.13 1.60 1.11
CA CYS A 40 -21.75 1.64 0.61
C CYS A 40 -21.58 2.37 -0.74
N ASN A 41 -21.07 3.61 -0.71
CA ASN A 41 -20.79 4.44 -1.90
C ASN A 41 -19.88 3.76 -2.95
N LYS A 42 -19.00 2.85 -2.53
CA LYS A 42 -18.10 2.10 -3.42
C LYS A 42 -18.83 1.01 -4.22
N ARG A 43 -19.98 0.54 -3.72
CA ARG A 43 -20.84 -0.45 -4.38
C ARG A 43 -22.01 0.23 -5.09
N GLU A 44 -22.63 1.19 -4.43
CA GLU A 44 -23.78 1.94 -4.91
C GLU A 44 -23.57 3.43 -4.58
N PRO A 45 -23.13 4.24 -5.56
CA PRO A 45 -22.86 5.65 -5.35
C PRO A 45 -24.06 6.40 -4.76
N GLY A 46 -23.83 7.20 -3.72
CA GLY A 46 -24.87 7.99 -3.05
C GLY A 46 -25.56 7.27 -1.88
N SER A 47 -25.38 5.96 -1.72
CA SER A 47 -25.98 5.22 -0.60
C SER A 47 -25.40 5.59 0.78
N GLY A 48 -24.21 6.17 0.83
CA GLY A 48 -23.50 6.52 2.08
C GLY A 48 -22.36 5.54 2.41
N CYS A 49 -21.68 5.74 3.54
CA CYS A 49 -20.57 4.87 3.94
C CYS A 49 -20.70 4.42 5.40
N SER A 50 -21.25 3.22 5.60
CA SER A 50 -21.45 2.61 6.92
C SER A 50 -20.17 2.48 7.76
N ALA A 51 -19.01 2.47 7.11
CA ALA A 51 -17.72 2.35 7.80
C ALA A 51 -17.29 3.62 8.53
N LEU A 52 -17.78 4.81 8.16
CA LEU A 52 -17.33 6.07 8.75
C LEU A 52 -17.57 6.10 10.26
N ASP A 53 -18.80 5.78 10.66
CA ASP A 53 -19.26 5.79 12.05
C ASP A 53 -19.45 4.38 12.63
N GLY A 54 -19.31 3.35 11.80
CA GLY A 54 -19.34 1.95 12.22
C GLY A 54 -17.97 1.39 12.63
N TYR A 55 -17.81 0.06 12.52
CA TYR A 55 -16.59 -0.63 12.88
C TYR A 55 -15.47 -0.41 11.86
N ASN A 56 -14.63 0.59 12.12
CA ASN A 56 -13.57 1.05 11.21
C ASN A 56 -12.17 0.47 11.47
N ARG A 57 -11.99 -0.53 12.35
CA ARG A 57 -10.65 -1.03 12.77
C ARG A 57 -9.70 -1.37 11.61
N ILE A 58 -10.21 -2.00 10.56
CA ILE A 58 -9.39 -2.43 9.40
C ILE A 58 -9.25 -1.37 8.30
N HIS A 59 -9.90 -0.22 8.45
CA HIS A 59 -10.00 0.84 7.43
C HIS A 59 -8.77 1.75 7.40
N ALA A 60 -8.70 2.59 6.37
CA ALA A 60 -7.57 3.44 6.07
C ALA A 60 -7.54 4.64 7.01
N VAL A 61 -6.33 5.17 7.21
CA VAL A 61 -6.07 6.46 7.86
C VAL A 61 -5.42 7.44 6.89
N LEU A 62 -4.96 7.00 5.71
CA LEU A 62 -4.35 7.83 4.68
C LEU A 62 -5.17 7.81 3.38
N GLY A 63 -5.27 8.96 2.73
CA GLY A 63 -5.98 9.11 1.45
C GLY A 63 -7.48 8.83 1.55
N THR A 64 -8.08 9.06 2.71
CA THR A 64 -9.51 8.87 2.97
C THR A 64 -10.34 10.01 2.38
N SER A 65 -11.65 9.81 2.30
CA SER A 65 -12.61 10.88 2.00
C SER A 65 -13.86 10.74 2.86
N ALA A 66 -14.75 11.74 2.78
CA ALA A 66 -16.09 11.66 3.35
C ALA A 66 -16.96 10.56 2.69
N HIS A 67 -16.55 10.00 1.55
CA HIS A 67 -17.33 8.99 0.84
C HIS A 67 -16.80 7.57 1.03
N CYS A 68 -15.51 7.39 1.37
CA CYS A 68 -14.94 6.08 1.59
C CYS A 68 -13.63 6.11 2.39
N ILE A 69 -13.48 5.13 3.29
CA ILE A 69 -12.26 4.89 4.08
C ILE A 69 -11.69 3.47 3.86
N ALA A 70 -12.10 2.79 2.79
CA ALA A 70 -11.68 1.41 2.52
C ALA A 70 -10.20 1.31 2.16
N THR A 71 -9.48 0.33 2.74
CA THR A 71 -8.07 0.06 2.40
C THR A 71 -7.94 -0.78 1.13
N HIS A 72 -6.83 -0.59 0.40
CA HIS A 72 -6.38 -1.55 -0.60
C HIS A 72 -5.60 -2.69 0.10
N PRO A 73 -5.98 -3.97 -0.10
CA PRO A 73 -5.46 -5.06 0.74
C PRO A 73 -4.22 -5.77 0.18
N SER A 74 -3.79 -5.45 -1.06
CA SER A 74 -2.67 -6.15 -1.70
C SER A 74 -1.32 -5.85 -1.03
N ASP A 75 -0.64 -6.91 -0.57
CA ASP A 75 0.75 -6.83 -0.14
C ASP A 75 1.70 -6.61 -1.34
N MET A 76 1.45 -7.28 -2.47
CA MET A 76 2.28 -7.22 -3.69
C MET A 76 2.30 -5.82 -4.29
N ALA A 77 1.15 -5.15 -4.36
CA ALA A 77 1.04 -3.81 -4.91
C ALA A 77 1.86 -2.79 -4.10
N VAL A 78 1.97 -2.96 -2.78
CA VAL A 78 2.81 -2.11 -1.91
C VAL A 78 4.28 -2.23 -2.30
N ALA A 79 4.79 -3.45 -2.46
CA ALA A 79 6.17 -3.66 -2.88
C ALA A 79 6.44 -3.11 -4.28
N LEU A 80 5.52 -3.32 -5.22
CA LEU A 80 5.67 -2.82 -6.58
C LEU A 80 5.59 -1.28 -6.65
N VAL A 81 4.75 -0.64 -5.85
CA VAL A 81 4.70 0.84 -5.75
C VAL A 81 5.98 1.40 -5.14
N ALA A 82 6.57 0.72 -4.14
CA ALA A 82 7.90 1.10 -3.65
C ALA A 82 8.98 0.96 -4.74
N LEU A 83 8.84 0.03 -5.67
CA LEU A 83 9.82 -0.23 -6.72
C LEU A 83 9.59 0.58 -8.00
N ASP A 84 8.71 1.59 -7.98
CA ASP A 84 8.37 2.41 -9.17
C ASP A 84 7.91 1.57 -10.38
N ALA A 85 7.23 0.45 -10.11
CA ALA A 85 6.76 -0.45 -11.14
C ALA A 85 5.79 0.25 -12.11
N ARG A 86 5.76 -0.24 -13.35
CA ARG A 86 4.89 0.23 -14.42
C ARG A 86 3.99 -0.90 -14.87
N VAL A 87 2.78 -0.58 -15.27
CA VAL A 87 1.76 -1.53 -15.73
C VAL A 87 1.56 -1.30 -17.22
N ARG A 88 1.75 -2.34 -18.02
CA ARG A 88 1.40 -2.33 -19.45
C ARG A 88 -0.06 -2.73 -19.60
N VAL A 89 -0.79 -1.94 -20.35
CA VAL A 89 -2.21 -2.08 -20.58
C VAL A 89 -2.46 -2.07 -22.08
N VAL A 90 -3.33 -2.96 -22.56
CA VAL A 90 -3.86 -2.93 -23.92
C VAL A 90 -5.36 -2.68 -23.86
N GLY A 91 -5.88 -1.87 -24.78
CA GLY A 91 -7.31 -1.61 -24.89
C GLY A 91 -7.71 -1.23 -26.32
N PRO A 92 -8.96 -0.78 -26.52
CA PRO A 92 -9.48 -0.42 -27.84
C PRO A 92 -8.67 0.68 -28.56
N ALA A 93 -8.00 1.54 -27.80
CA ALA A 93 -7.15 2.62 -28.32
C ALA A 93 -5.67 2.22 -28.51
N GLY A 94 -5.32 0.93 -28.32
CA GLY A 94 -3.96 0.41 -28.40
C GLY A 94 -3.31 0.17 -27.03
N GLU A 95 -1.97 0.09 -27.03
CA GLU A 95 -1.18 -0.13 -25.82
C GLU A 95 -0.78 1.18 -25.14
N ARG A 96 -0.73 1.15 -23.80
CA ARG A 96 -0.18 2.23 -22.99
C ARG A 96 0.48 1.72 -21.73
N VAL A 97 1.26 2.59 -21.10
CA VAL A 97 1.96 2.32 -19.84
C VAL A 97 1.43 3.25 -18.75
N VAL A 98 1.11 2.67 -17.59
CA VAL A 98 0.65 3.39 -16.40
C VAL A 98 1.67 3.21 -15.29
N SER A 99 2.07 4.28 -14.61
CA SER A 99 2.85 4.11 -13.37
C SER A 99 1.98 3.42 -12.32
N LEU A 100 2.51 2.42 -11.60
CA LEU A 100 1.68 1.67 -10.66
C LEU A 100 1.16 2.57 -9.53
N GLY A 101 1.91 3.60 -9.14
CA GLY A 101 1.45 4.61 -8.18
C GLY A 101 0.22 5.41 -8.64
N ALA A 102 -0.01 5.48 -9.95
CA ALA A 102 -1.18 6.12 -10.57
C ALA A 102 -2.31 5.14 -10.92
N LEU A 103 -2.05 3.83 -10.97
CA LEU A 103 -3.08 2.83 -11.30
C LEU A 103 -4.29 2.94 -10.37
N HIS A 104 -4.06 3.03 -9.06
CA HIS A 104 -5.12 3.12 -8.05
C HIS A 104 -5.46 4.58 -7.73
N ARG A 105 -6.76 4.88 -7.75
CA ARG A 105 -7.29 6.22 -7.47
C ARG A 105 -7.48 6.44 -5.98
N LEU A 106 -7.39 7.70 -5.56
CA LEU A 106 -7.97 8.12 -4.29
C LEU A 106 -9.51 8.06 -4.41
N PRO A 107 -10.25 7.76 -3.32
CA PRO A 107 -11.68 7.60 -3.39
C PRO A 107 -12.42 8.87 -3.80
N GLY A 108 -12.00 10.05 -3.32
CA GLY A 108 -12.70 11.30 -3.57
C GLY A 108 -14.20 11.19 -3.29
N ASP A 109 -15.01 11.69 -4.22
CA ASP A 109 -16.46 11.55 -4.31
C ASP A 109 -16.92 10.32 -5.11
N ARG A 110 -15.99 9.66 -5.81
CA ARG A 110 -16.24 8.51 -6.71
C ARG A 110 -15.49 7.24 -6.28
N PRO A 111 -15.77 6.70 -5.08
CA PRO A 111 -15.08 5.50 -4.59
C PRO A 111 -15.46 4.23 -5.35
N ASP A 112 -16.47 4.27 -6.21
CA ASP A 112 -16.80 3.23 -7.19
C ASP A 112 -15.73 3.06 -8.27
N ARG A 113 -14.95 4.12 -8.55
CA ARG A 113 -13.85 4.10 -9.53
C ARG A 113 -12.52 3.86 -8.83
N GLU A 114 -12.10 2.60 -8.77
CA GLU A 114 -10.90 2.18 -8.01
C GLU A 114 -9.59 2.35 -8.76
N THR A 115 -9.63 2.25 -10.10
CA THR A 115 -8.44 2.33 -10.94
C THR A 115 -8.60 3.37 -12.05
N THR A 116 -7.49 3.69 -12.72
CA THR A 116 -7.45 4.50 -13.95
C THR A 116 -7.54 3.64 -15.21
N LEU A 117 -8.04 2.41 -15.11
CA LEU A 117 -8.33 1.58 -16.27
C LEU A 117 -9.66 2.03 -16.87
N GLU A 118 -9.69 2.13 -18.18
CA GLU A 118 -10.89 2.40 -18.96
C GLU A 118 -11.62 1.10 -19.33
N PRO A 119 -12.92 1.16 -19.66
CA PRO A 119 -13.65 -0.01 -20.14
C PRO A 119 -12.96 -0.68 -21.33
N GLY A 120 -12.80 -2.00 -21.26
CA GLY A 120 -12.13 -2.79 -22.30
C GLY A 120 -10.60 -2.82 -22.19
N GLU A 121 -10.00 -2.18 -21.19
CA GLU A 121 -8.57 -2.27 -20.94
C GLU A 121 -8.17 -3.52 -20.13
N LEU A 122 -7.08 -4.14 -20.56
CA LEU A 122 -6.50 -5.34 -19.96
C LEU A 122 -5.04 -5.10 -19.57
N ILE A 123 -4.71 -5.42 -18.33
CA ILE A 123 -3.31 -5.46 -17.87
C ILE A 123 -2.63 -6.68 -18.49
N ILE A 124 -1.57 -6.44 -19.26
CA ILE A 124 -0.81 -7.51 -19.94
C ILE A 124 0.54 -7.79 -19.28
N ALA A 125 1.14 -6.80 -18.61
CA ALA A 125 2.42 -6.98 -17.93
C ALA A 125 2.65 -5.96 -16.81
N VAL A 126 3.62 -6.25 -15.95
CA VAL A 126 4.17 -5.33 -14.97
C VAL A 126 5.68 -5.30 -15.12
N ASP A 127 6.23 -4.12 -15.42
CA ASP A 127 7.66 -3.87 -15.51
C ASP A 127 8.18 -3.28 -14.21
N VAL A 128 9.23 -3.85 -13.65
CA VAL A 128 9.94 -3.30 -12.50
C VAL A 128 11.25 -2.70 -13.01
N PRO A 129 11.46 -1.37 -12.90
CA PRO A 129 12.69 -0.75 -13.37
C PRO A 129 13.90 -1.29 -12.58
N PRO A 130 15.08 -1.38 -13.21
CA PRO A 130 16.31 -1.75 -12.52
C PRO A 130 16.60 -0.80 -11.35
N LEU A 131 16.80 -1.36 -10.16
CA LEU A 131 17.13 -0.59 -8.97
C LEU A 131 18.16 -1.35 -8.15
N ALA A 132 19.45 -1.12 -8.43
CA ALA A 132 20.55 -1.92 -7.90
C ALA A 132 20.56 -2.02 -6.37
N PHE A 133 20.31 -0.91 -5.67
CA PHE A 133 20.29 -0.89 -4.21
C PHE A 133 19.06 -1.61 -3.61
N ALA A 134 18.00 -1.87 -4.39
CA ALA A 134 16.85 -2.64 -3.93
C ALA A 134 17.12 -4.14 -3.80
N SER A 135 18.31 -4.61 -4.19
CA SER A 135 18.85 -5.90 -3.74
C SER A 135 18.84 -6.00 -2.22
N ARG A 136 19.14 -4.90 -1.52
CA ARG A 136 18.92 -4.73 -0.08
C ARG A 136 17.53 -4.14 0.15
N SER A 137 16.52 -5.00 0.18
CA SER A 137 15.15 -4.60 0.47
C SER A 137 14.41 -5.56 1.40
N LEU A 138 13.42 -5.02 2.11
CA LEU A 138 12.60 -5.75 3.08
C LEU A 138 11.11 -5.44 2.88
N TYR A 139 10.28 -6.46 3.05
CA TYR A 139 8.84 -6.33 3.28
C TYR A 139 8.50 -6.83 4.69
N LEU A 140 7.90 -5.98 5.51
CA LEU A 140 7.47 -6.31 6.87
C LEU A 140 5.96 -6.14 6.98
N LYS A 141 5.27 -7.16 7.50
CA LYS A 141 3.81 -7.19 7.67
C LYS A 141 3.44 -7.44 9.13
N VAL A 142 2.54 -6.62 9.66
CA VAL A 142 1.94 -6.78 10.98
C VAL A 142 0.46 -7.11 10.85
N ARG A 143 0.01 -8.12 11.60
CA ARG A 143 -1.32 -8.72 11.53
C ARG A 143 -1.68 -9.39 12.85
N ASP A 144 -2.97 -9.56 13.12
CA ASP A 144 -3.48 -10.13 14.38
C ASP A 144 -3.07 -11.60 14.60
N ARG A 145 -2.92 -12.37 13.51
CA ARG A 145 -2.52 -13.79 13.56
C ARG A 145 -1.34 -14.08 12.64
N ALA A 146 -0.55 -15.10 12.98
CA ALA A 146 0.75 -15.36 12.38
C ALA A 146 0.73 -15.56 10.86
N SER A 147 -0.36 -16.09 10.28
CA SER A 147 -0.51 -16.32 8.84
C SER A 147 -1.96 -16.17 8.37
N PHE A 148 -2.15 -16.18 7.04
CA PHE A 148 -3.46 -16.13 6.39
C PHE A 148 -4.35 -14.97 6.87
N ALA A 149 -3.77 -13.79 7.04
CA ALA A 149 -4.47 -12.55 7.35
C ALA A 149 -3.87 -11.37 6.58
N PHE A 150 -4.72 -10.40 6.27
CA PHE A 150 -4.33 -9.12 5.68
C PHE A 150 -3.55 -8.25 6.67
N ALA A 151 -2.81 -7.28 6.16
CA ALA A 151 -2.00 -6.39 6.98
C ALA A 151 -2.89 -5.40 7.77
N LEU A 152 -2.62 -5.24 9.06
CA LEU A 152 -3.05 -4.05 9.79
C LEU A 152 -2.16 -2.85 9.43
N ALA A 153 -0.87 -3.11 9.30
CA ALA A 153 0.12 -2.23 8.71
C ALA A 153 1.21 -3.09 8.05
N SER A 154 1.78 -2.61 6.96
CA SER A 154 3.00 -3.19 6.37
C SER A 154 3.89 -2.11 5.78
N ALA A 155 5.17 -2.41 5.64
CA ALA A 155 6.16 -1.52 5.04
C ALA A 155 7.03 -2.30 4.03
N ALA A 156 7.15 -1.77 2.82
CA ALA A 156 8.13 -2.17 1.82
C ALA A 156 9.23 -1.11 1.77
N VAL A 157 10.49 -1.52 2.01
CA VAL A 157 11.62 -0.59 2.08
C VAL A 157 12.83 -1.09 1.28
N ALA A 158 13.50 -0.18 0.58
CA ALA A 158 14.88 -0.30 0.13
C ALA A 158 15.61 0.99 0.44
N VAL A 159 16.89 0.91 0.83
CA VAL A 159 17.69 2.07 1.19
C VAL A 159 19.09 1.89 0.62
N ASP A 160 19.61 2.92 -0.04
CA ASP A 160 21.02 3.02 -0.42
C ASP A 160 21.75 3.80 0.66
N VAL A 161 22.67 3.15 1.36
CA VAL A 161 23.49 3.77 2.42
C VAL A 161 24.96 3.72 2.00
N ARG A 162 25.61 4.88 2.00
CA ARG A 162 27.04 5.05 1.72
C ARG A 162 27.67 5.86 2.84
N ASP A 163 28.74 5.33 3.43
CA ASP A 163 29.46 5.96 4.54
C ASP A 163 28.54 6.39 5.70
N GLY A 164 27.55 5.54 6.01
CA GLY A 164 26.55 5.78 7.04
C GLY A 164 25.49 6.83 6.69
N THR A 165 25.46 7.36 5.46
CA THR A 165 24.50 8.36 4.99
C THR A 165 23.56 7.75 3.95
N VAL A 166 22.25 8.04 4.07
CA VAL A 166 21.26 7.59 3.10
C VAL A 166 21.37 8.43 1.81
N ARG A 167 21.67 7.77 0.69
CA ARG A 167 21.74 8.38 -0.65
C ARG A 167 20.38 8.41 -1.33
N ASP A 168 19.65 7.31 -1.25
CA ASP A 168 18.29 7.22 -1.76
C ASP A 168 17.49 6.18 -0.96
N ALA A 169 16.16 6.27 -1.02
CA ALA A 169 15.25 5.36 -0.37
C ALA A 169 14.01 5.11 -1.22
N ARG A 170 13.44 3.93 -1.06
CA ARG A 170 12.14 3.52 -1.61
C ARG A 170 11.29 2.99 -0.46
N ILE A 171 10.17 3.65 -0.18
CA ILE A 171 9.30 3.37 0.96
C ILE A 171 7.84 3.38 0.52
N ALA A 172 7.13 2.27 0.75
CA ALA A 172 5.67 2.24 0.66
C ALA A 172 5.04 1.53 1.85
N LEU A 173 3.82 1.93 2.18
CA LEU A 173 3.03 1.39 3.29
C LEU A 173 1.77 0.67 2.77
N GLY A 174 1.43 -0.43 3.44
CA GLY A 174 0.22 -1.20 3.22
C GLY A 174 -0.68 -1.25 4.44
N GLY A 175 -1.96 -1.56 4.22
CA GLY A 175 -2.97 -1.66 5.30
C GLY A 175 -3.40 -0.33 5.92
N VAL A 176 -2.77 0.80 5.58
CA VAL A 176 -3.07 2.13 6.14
C VAL A 176 -3.62 3.13 5.14
N GLY A 177 -3.40 2.92 3.84
CA GLY A 177 -3.91 3.79 2.77
C GLY A 177 -5.11 3.21 2.04
N THR A 178 -5.90 4.08 1.42
CA THR A 178 -6.97 3.70 0.48
C THR A 178 -6.45 3.07 -0.81
N LYS A 179 -5.17 3.33 -1.11
CA LYS A 179 -4.34 2.64 -2.12
C LYS A 179 -2.98 2.25 -1.52
N PRO A 180 -2.14 1.44 -2.20
CA PRO A 180 -0.77 1.24 -1.77
C PRO A 180 -0.05 2.58 -1.64
N TRP A 181 0.47 2.90 -0.46
CA TRP A 181 0.84 4.27 -0.12
C TRP A 181 2.33 4.49 -0.31
N ARG A 182 2.73 5.17 -1.38
CA ARG A 182 4.11 5.61 -1.55
C ARG A 182 4.42 6.73 -0.55
N ALA A 183 5.40 6.54 0.32
CA ALA A 183 5.76 7.51 1.36
C ALA A 183 6.88 8.44 0.88
N ALA A 184 6.63 9.22 -0.18
CA ALA A 184 7.64 10.10 -0.78
C ALA A 184 8.23 11.11 0.24
N GLY A 185 7.40 11.65 1.14
CA GLY A 185 7.88 12.52 2.23
C GLY A 185 8.85 11.82 3.20
N ALA A 186 8.68 10.52 3.41
CA ALA A 186 9.60 9.71 4.22
C ALA A 186 10.92 9.46 3.50
N GLU A 187 10.87 9.22 2.18
CA GLU A 187 12.07 9.08 1.36
C GLU A 187 12.89 10.36 1.38
N GLU A 188 12.23 11.50 1.20
CA GLU A 188 12.88 12.81 1.23
C GLU A 188 13.47 13.12 2.60
N ALA A 189 12.74 12.84 3.69
CA ALA A 189 13.23 13.01 5.05
C ALA A 189 14.49 12.17 5.37
N LEU A 190 14.75 11.09 4.62
CA LEU A 190 15.95 10.27 4.80
C LEU A 190 17.14 10.74 3.94
N ARG A 191 16.92 11.29 2.75
CA ARG A 191 18.01 11.63 1.83
C ARG A 191 19.00 12.60 2.50
N GLY A 192 20.29 12.26 2.40
CA GLY A 192 21.38 13.04 3.01
C GLY A 192 21.47 12.95 4.53
N ARG A 193 20.61 12.16 5.21
CA ARG A 193 20.68 11.97 6.66
C ARG A 193 21.54 10.75 7.01
N ARG A 194 22.17 10.82 8.18
CA ARG A 194 22.83 9.64 8.76
C ARG A 194 21.79 8.55 9.03
N ALA A 195 22.04 7.36 8.51
CA ALA A 195 21.23 6.18 8.76
C ALA A 195 21.21 5.88 10.27
N GLY A 196 20.02 5.60 10.80
CA GLY A 196 19.85 5.32 12.21
C GLY A 196 18.45 5.61 12.72
N ARG A 197 18.22 5.21 13.97
CA ARG A 197 16.91 5.20 14.61
C ARG A 197 16.19 6.54 14.54
N ASP A 198 16.88 7.65 14.77
CA ASP A 198 16.24 8.96 14.82
C ASP A 198 15.85 9.47 13.43
N ALA A 199 16.67 9.24 12.41
CA ALA A 199 16.31 9.51 11.02
C ALA A 199 15.11 8.66 10.58
N TYR A 200 15.08 7.37 10.95
CA TYR A 200 13.96 6.48 10.62
C TYR A 200 12.66 6.87 11.33
N ARG A 201 12.73 7.39 12.55
CA ARG A 201 11.57 7.95 13.27
C ARG A 201 11.03 9.19 12.56
N ALA A 202 11.89 10.14 12.21
CA ALA A 202 11.50 11.33 11.47
C ALA A 202 10.86 10.98 10.11
N ALA A 203 11.42 10.00 9.39
CA ALA A 203 10.84 9.49 8.15
C ALA A 203 9.46 8.83 8.38
N ALA A 204 9.28 8.11 9.48
CA ALA A 204 8.00 7.52 9.85
C ALA A 204 6.94 8.57 10.22
N ASP A 205 7.34 9.65 10.88
CA ASP A 205 6.45 10.80 11.13
C ASP A 205 6.02 11.44 9.81
N ALA A 206 6.96 11.67 8.88
CA ALA A 206 6.66 12.19 7.55
C ALA A 206 5.77 11.24 6.73
N ALA A 207 5.96 9.92 6.83
CA ALA A 207 5.17 8.92 6.11
C ALA A 207 3.67 8.93 6.47
N LEU A 208 3.37 9.28 7.72
CA LEU A 208 2.02 9.29 8.30
C LEU A 208 1.50 10.73 8.50
N ALA A 209 2.19 11.74 7.96
CA ALA A 209 1.73 13.11 7.98
C ALA A 209 0.37 13.21 7.26
N GLY A 210 -0.59 13.88 7.90
CA GLY A 210 -1.97 13.99 7.38
C GLY A 210 -2.83 12.74 7.55
N ALA A 211 -2.40 11.73 8.33
CA ALA A 211 -3.25 10.60 8.66
C ALA A 211 -4.47 11.04 9.50
N VAL A 212 -5.67 10.63 9.09
CA VAL A 212 -6.94 10.94 9.75
C VAL A 212 -7.50 9.66 10.36
N PRO A 213 -7.41 9.48 11.69
CA PRO A 213 -7.95 8.30 12.35
C PRO A 213 -9.48 8.38 12.51
N ARG A 214 -10.06 7.21 12.79
CA ARG A 214 -11.43 7.00 13.24
C ARG A 214 -11.42 6.20 14.55
N ALA A 215 -12.59 6.06 15.16
CA ALA A 215 -12.78 5.51 16.51
C ALA A 215 -11.98 4.22 16.79
N HIS A 216 -11.93 3.29 15.84
CA HIS A 216 -11.34 1.96 16.06
C HIS A 216 -10.00 1.75 15.35
N ASN A 217 -9.49 2.72 14.58
CA ASN A 217 -8.26 2.54 13.79
C ASN A 217 -7.13 3.53 14.13
N ALA A 218 -7.28 4.37 15.15
CA ALA A 218 -6.24 5.29 15.60
C ALA A 218 -4.89 4.60 15.88
N PHE A 219 -4.93 3.36 16.40
CA PHE A 219 -3.73 2.55 16.65
C PHE A 219 -2.87 2.31 15.39
N LYS A 220 -3.46 2.36 14.18
CA LYS A 220 -2.74 2.10 12.94
C LYS A 220 -1.66 3.13 12.64
N ILE A 221 -1.83 4.38 13.09
CA ILE A 221 -0.85 5.43 12.87
C ILE A 221 0.46 5.05 13.54
N GLU A 222 0.43 4.78 14.84
CA GLU A 222 1.62 4.37 15.59
C GLU A 222 2.13 3.00 15.13
N LEU A 223 1.23 2.06 14.84
CA LEU A 223 1.60 0.74 14.32
C LEU A 223 2.39 0.85 13.01
N ALA A 224 1.96 1.69 12.07
CA ALA A 224 2.64 1.89 10.80
C ALA A 224 3.99 2.58 10.97
N LYS A 225 4.08 3.61 11.84
CA LYS A 225 5.35 4.25 12.17
C LYS A 225 6.37 3.25 12.71
N ARG A 226 5.97 2.46 13.71
CA ARG A 226 6.83 1.40 14.29
C ARG A 226 7.18 0.31 13.29
N THR A 227 6.24 -0.05 12.40
CA THR A 227 6.48 -1.03 11.34
C THR A 227 7.55 -0.53 10.38
N LEU A 228 7.48 0.74 9.95
CA LEU A 228 8.49 1.34 9.09
C LEU A 228 9.86 1.39 9.77
N VAL A 229 9.93 1.93 10.99
CA VAL A 229 11.20 2.00 11.75
C VAL A 229 11.80 0.60 11.93
N ARG A 230 10.99 -0.40 12.28
CA ARG A 230 11.47 -1.78 12.43
C ARG A 230 11.96 -2.38 11.11
N ALA A 231 11.32 -2.05 10.00
CA ALA A 231 11.73 -2.52 8.68
C ALA A 231 13.10 -1.93 8.29
N LEU A 232 13.29 -0.63 8.50
CA LEU A 232 14.56 0.07 8.22
C LEU A 232 15.70 -0.45 9.10
N LEU A 233 15.49 -0.58 10.42
CA LEU A 233 16.50 -1.12 11.34
C LEU A 233 16.93 -2.56 10.99
N ARG A 234 15.98 -3.43 10.58
CA ARG A 234 16.28 -4.80 10.17
C ARG A 234 17.03 -4.89 8.85
N LEU A 235 16.88 -3.87 7.99
CA LEU A 235 17.59 -3.82 6.72
C LEU A 235 19.04 -3.39 6.93
N GLU A 236 19.28 -2.49 7.88
CA GLU A 236 20.62 -2.02 8.26
C GLU A 236 21.48 -3.13 8.89
N SER A 237 20.85 -4.02 9.66
CA SER A 237 21.54 -5.16 10.31
C SER A 237 21.84 -6.35 9.37
N ARG A 238 21.66 -6.20 8.06
CA ARG A 238 21.90 -7.23 7.03
C ARG A 238 23.00 -6.78 6.08
#